data_AF-A0AA39W1R1-F1
#
_entry.id   AF-A0AA39W1R1-F1
#
_cell.length_a   1.000
_cell.length_b   1.000
_cell.length_c   1.000
_cell.angle_alpha   90.00
_cell.angle_beta   90.00
_cell.angle_gamma   90.00
#
_symmetry.space_group_name_H-M   'P 1'
#
loop_
_entity.id
_entity.type
_entity.pdbx_description
1 polymer ?
#
loop_
_entity_poly.entity_id
_entity_poly.type
_entity_poly.pdbx_seq_one_letter_code
_entity_poly.pdbx_strand_id
1 'polypeptide(L)'
;MEVDRVLRPVGYWVLSGPPINWKNNYKAWQHPKEDLEEEQRKIEEAAKRLCWEKKSEKGEIAVWQNRVNNDSCRDRQVSFCKAGDVDDVWYKKMGECITPYPDVSGSDEVAGGEIKPFPERLYAIPPRIASGSIPGVTVESYQEDNDKWKKHVNAYKKINRLTDLGRYRNIMDMNAGFGGFAAAIQNPKLWVMNVMPTIAEKNTLGVIYERGRIGIYHDWCEGFSTYPRTYDLIHAHGVFSLYKDKCNMEDILLEMDRILRPEDAVIFHDEVDTIIN
;
A
#
# COMPACT_ATOMS: atom_id res chain seq x y z
N MET A 1 3.82 -16.51 6.18
CA MET A 1 2.56 -16.45 5.43
C MET A 1 2.14 -15.02 5.11
N GLU A 2 2.13 -14.11 6.09
CA GLU A 2 1.79 -12.70 5.80
C GLU A 2 2.72 -12.04 4.78
N VAL A 3 4.01 -12.38 4.84
CA VAL A 3 5.00 -11.95 3.84
C VAL A 3 4.60 -12.42 2.42
N ASP A 4 3.95 -13.57 2.26
CA ASP A 4 3.44 -14.05 0.96
C ASP A 4 2.22 -13.25 0.50
N ARG A 5 1.32 -12.91 1.42
CA ARG A 5 0.16 -12.07 1.13
C ARG A 5 0.54 -10.66 0.64
N VAL A 6 1.56 -10.04 1.25
CA VAL A 6 1.97 -8.67 0.91
C VAL A 6 2.87 -8.59 -0.33
N LEU A 7 3.56 -9.67 -0.68
CA LEU A 7 4.42 -9.72 -1.85
C LEU A 7 3.58 -9.98 -3.10
N ARG A 8 3.63 -9.05 -4.05
CA ARG A 8 3.15 -9.33 -5.40
C ARG A 8 3.94 -10.47 -6.03
N PRO A 9 3.35 -11.18 -7.01
CA PRO A 9 4.11 -12.06 -7.90
C PRO A 9 5.37 -11.37 -8.42
N VAL A 10 6.47 -12.13 -8.54
CA VAL A 10 7.81 -11.64 -8.94
C VAL A 10 8.50 -10.74 -7.89
N GLY A 11 7.82 -10.41 -6.79
CA GLY A 11 8.36 -9.63 -5.67
C GLY A 11 9.52 -10.34 -4.94
N TYR A 12 10.31 -9.56 -4.20
CA TYR A 12 11.49 -10.04 -3.50
C TYR A 12 11.34 -9.94 -1.99
N TRP A 13 11.76 -11.00 -1.29
CA TRP A 13 11.99 -10.99 0.14
C TRP A 13 13.50 -10.99 0.41
N VAL A 14 13.95 -10.08 1.27
CA VAL A 14 15.36 -9.97 1.66
C VAL A 14 15.46 -10.21 3.16
N LEU A 15 16.25 -11.21 3.55
CA LEU A 15 16.63 -11.44 4.94
C LEU A 15 18.09 -11.02 5.13
N SER A 16 18.33 -10.18 6.12
CA SER A 16 19.67 -9.73 6.49
C SER A 16 19.94 -10.06 7.96
N GLY A 17 21.07 -10.71 8.26
CA GLY A 17 21.46 -11.11 9.61
C GLY A 17 21.30 -12.62 9.87
N PRO A 18 21.38 -13.05 11.14
CA PRO A 18 21.21 -14.46 11.49
C PRO A 18 19.88 -15.01 10.94
N PRO A 19 19.85 -16.25 10.41
CA PRO A 19 20.96 -17.21 10.40
C PRO A 19 21.84 -17.14 9.14
N ILE A 20 21.64 -16.19 8.22
CA ILE A 20 22.36 -16.17 6.94
C ILE A 20 23.86 -16.00 7.16
N ASN A 21 24.68 -16.85 6.53
CA ASN A 21 26.14 -16.86 6.71
C ASN A 21 26.59 -17.18 8.15
N TRP A 22 25.79 -17.96 8.89
CA TRP A 22 26.13 -18.44 10.24
C TRP A 22 27.49 -19.14 10.33
N LYS A 23 27.92 -19.86 9.27
CA LYS A 23 29.20 -20.59 9.24
C LYS A 23 30.40 -19.71 9.57
N ASN A 24 30.32 -18.44 9.18
CA ASN A 24 31.39 -17.45 9.39
C ASN A 24 31.16 -16.59 10.65
N ASN A 25 29.92 -16.46 11.13
CA ASN A 25 29.55 -15.45 12.14
C ASN A 25 29.04 -16.00 13.48
N TYR A 26 28.79 -17.31 13.62
CA TYR A 26 28.18 -17.91 14.82
C TYR A 26 28.89 -17.51 16.14
N LYS A 27 30.22 -17.39 16.14
CA LYS A 27 31.00 -16.96 17.32
C LYS A 27 30.70 -15.52 17.73
N ALA A 28 30.58 -14.62 16.75
CA ALA A 28 30.31 -13.20 16.99
C ALA A 28 28.89 -13.01 17.54
N TRP A 29 27.94 -13.84 17.09
CA TRP A 29 26.57 -13.82 17.56
C TRP A 29 26.36 -14.57 18.88
N GLN A 30 27.37 -15.29 19.39
CA GLN A 30 27.27 -16.09 20.61
C GLN A 30 26.11 -17.12 20.55
N HIS A 31 25.80 -17.62 19.35
CA HIS A 31 24.74 -18.60 19.10
C HIS A 31 25.35 -19.95 18.66
N PRO A 32 24.79 -21.09 19.12
CA PRO A 32 25.22 -22.41 18.67
C PRO A 32 25.07 -22.59 17.16
N LYS A 33 26.00 -23.35 16.54
CA LYS A 33 25.98 -23.59 15.09
C LYS A 33 24.74 -24.36 14.67
N GLU A 34 24.40 -25.36 15.48
CA GLU A 34 23.33 -26.30 15.25
C GLU A 34 21.98 -25.56 15.23
N ASP A 35 21.80 -24.58 16.12
CA ASP A 35 20.60 -23.74 16.18
C ASP A 35 20.49 -22.86 14.93
N LEU A 36 21.56 -22.17 14.54
CA LEU A 36 21.57 -21.30 13.35
C LEU A 36 21.37 -22.09 12.05
N GLU A 37 21.98 -23.27 11.94
CA GLU A 37 21.78 -24.17 10.80
C GLU A 37 20.32 -24.60 10.69
N GLU A 38 19.72 -25.00 11.82
CA GLU A 38 18.32 -25.41 11.89
C GLU A 38 17.35 -24.24 11.60
N GLU A 39 17.64 -23.05 12.10
CA GLU A 39 16.89 -21.83 11.79
C GLU A 39 16.93 -21.51 10.30
N GLN A 40 18.11 -21.56 9.67
CA GLN A 40 18.24 -21.34 8.23
C GLN A 40 17.47 -22.39 7.44
N ARG A 41 17.58 -23.67 7.84
CA ARG A 41 16.85 -24.78 7.22
C ARG A 41 15.33 -24.55 7.29
N LYS A 42 14.80 -24.15 8.45
CA LYS A 42 13.36 -23.84 8.62
C LYS A 42 12.90 -22.70 7.70
N ILE A 43 13.70 -21.64 7.58
CA ILE A 43 13.41 -20.52 6.68
C ILE A 43 13.36 -20.98 5.22
N GLU A 44 14.36 -21.75 4.79
CA GLU A 44 14.44 -22.25 3.41
C GLU A 44 13.30 -23.23 3.09
N GLU A 45 12.92 -24.09 4.04
CA GLU A 45 11.76 -24.97 3.90
C GLU A 45 10.45 -24.20 3.82
N ALA A 46 10.28 -23.16 4.64
CA ALA A 46 9.11 -22.29 4.58
C ALA A 46 9.02 -21.56 3.23
N ALA A 47 10.13 -20.96 2.77
CA ALA A 47 10.21 -20.30 1.47
C ALA A 47 9.89 -21.28 0.33
N LYS A 48 10.41 -22.51 0.40
CA LYS A 48 10.11 -23.57 -0.59
C LYS A 48 8.64 -23.96 -0.61
N ARG A 49 7.97 -24.06 0.55
CA ARG A 49 6.51 -24.32 0.64
C ARG A 49 5.67 -23.18 0.06
N LEU A 50 6.16 -21.94 0.17
CA LEU A 50 5.59 -20.76 -0.49
C LEU A 50 5.97 -20.66 -1.97
N CYS A 51 6.82 -21.57 -2.46
CA CYS A 51 7.35 -21.64 -3.83
C CYS A 51 8.29 -20.51 -4.20
N TRP A 52 8.85 -19.84 -3.20
CA TRP A 52 9.84 -18.81 -3.42
C TRP A 52 11.19 -19.44 -3.79
N GLU A 53 11.88 -18.80 -4.73
CA GLU A 53 13.19 -19.23 -5.19
C GLU A 53 14.27 -18.36 -4.56
N LYS A 54 15.28 -18.99 -3.95
CA LYS A 54 16.46 -18.28 -3.46
C LYS A 54 17.31 -17.83 -4.65
N LYS A 55 17.38 -16.52 -4.90
CA LYS A 55 18.11 -15.93 -6.03
C LYS A 55 19.57 -15.63 -5.72
N SER A 56 19.87 -15.29 -4.47
CA SER A 56 21.22 -14.92 -4.05
C SER A 56 21.40 -15.13 -2.55
N GLU A 57 22.61 -15.49 -2.16
CA GLU A 57 23.11 -15.35 -0.79
C GLU A 57 24.53 -14.83 -0.85
N LYS A 58 24.77 -13.66 -0.24
CA LYS A 58 26.09 -13.04 -0.22
C LYS A 58 26.29 -12.30 1.10
N GLY A 59 27.36 -12.67 1.81
CA GLY A 59 27.56 -12.18 3.18
C GLY A 59 26.34 -12.55 4.03
N GLU A 60 25.88 -11.62 4.86
CA GLU A 60 24.74 -11.84 5.77
C GLU A 60 23.37 -11.61 5.11
N ILE A 61 23.31 -11.55 3.77
CA ILE A 61 22.09 -11.22 3.03
C ILE A 61 21.70 -12.40 2.14
N ALA A 62 20.45 -12.82 2.26
CA ALA A 62 19.83 -13.76 1.34
C ALA A 62 18.57 -13.14 0.72
N VAL A 63 18.37 -13.42 -0.57
CA VAL A 63 17.30 -12.86 -1.39
C VAL A 63 16.49 -14.00 -1.99
N TRP A 64 15.18 -14.00 -1.72
CA TRP A 64 14.21 -14.88 -2.34
C TRP A 64 13.30 -14.08 -3.27
N GLN A 65 12.85 -14.73 -4.34
CA GLN A 65 11.89 -14.16 -5.26
C GLN A 65 10.65 -15.04 -5.31
N ASN A 66 9.49 -14.40 -5.21
CA ASN A 66 8.21 -15.03 -5.41
C ASN A 66 7.96 -15.33 -6.91
N ARG A 67 7.12 -16.32 -7.22
CA ARG A 67 6.84 -16.77 -8.60
C ARG A 67 5.90 -15.83 -9.34
N VAL A 68 5.80 -16.04 -10.65
CA VAL A 68 4.89 -15.32 -11.55
C VAL A 68 3.42 -15.73 -11.35
N ASN A 69 3.15 -17.01 -11.04
CA ASN A 69 1.82 -17.58 -10.84
C ASN A 69 1.91 -18.95 -10.12
N ASN A 70 0.75 -19.63 -9.97
CA ASN A 70 0.63 -20.92 -9.29
C ASN A 70 0.95 -22.15 -10.17
N ASP A 71 1.02 -22.03 -11.49
CA ASP A 71 1.06 -23.19 -12.41
C ASP A 71 2.28 -24.09 -12.22
N SER A 72 3.40 -23.49 -11.82
CA SER A 72 4.68 -24.16 -11.57
C SER A 72 4.80 -24.75 -10.17
N CYS A 73 3.83 -24.54 -9.27
CA CYS A 73 3.92 -25.00 -7.88
C CYS A 73 2.75 -25.91 -7.48
N ARG A 74 2.70 -27.07 -8.14
CA ARG A 74 1.63 -28.07 -7.97
C ARG A 74 1.67 -28.81 -6.63
N ASP A 75 2.81 -28.80 -5.94
CA ASP A 75 3.01 -29.48 -4.65
C ASP A 75 2.91 -28.54 -3.43
N ARG A 76 2.12 -27.45 -3.52
CA ARG A 76 1.82 -26.59 -2.37
C ARG A 76 1.03 -27.36 -1.31
N GLN A 77 1.73 -27.95 -0.34
CA GLN A 77 1.11 -28.47 0.89
C GLN A 77 0.79 -27.32 1.86
N VAL A 78 -0.09 -26.40 1.45
CA VAL A 78 -0.53 -25.27 2.29
C VAL A 78 -2.03 -25.06 2.19
N SER A 79 -2.64 -24.63 3.30
CA SER A 79 -4.03 -24.19 3.38
C SER A 79 -4.22 -22.89 2.61
N PHE A 80 -5.19 -22.84 1.71
CA PHE A 80 -5.62 -21.60 1.06
C PHE A 80 -6.71 -20.91 1.88
N CYS A 81 -6.67 -19.58 1.90
CA CYS A 81 -7.73 -18.79 2.52
C CYS A 81 -9.02 -18.92 1.69
N LYS A 82 -10.17 -18.93 2.35
CA LYS A 82 -11.46 -18.89 1.65
C LYS A 82 -11.54 -17.61 0.82
N ALA A 83 -12.08 -17.72 -0.39
CA ALA A 83 -12.29 -16.61 -1.33
C ALA A 83 -13.41 -15.65 -0.85
N GLY A 84 -13.23 -15.05 0.33
CA GLY A 84 -13.96 -13.84 0.73
C GLY A 84 -13.30 -12.60 0.13
N ASP A 85 -13.71 -11.41 0.58
CA ASP A 85 -13.01 -10.17 0.23
C ASP A 85 -11.59 -10.20 0.81
N VAL A 86 -10.62 -10.63 0.00
CA VAL A 86 -9.19 -10.69 0.35
C VAL A 86 -8.60 -9.31 0.62
N ASP A 87 -9.29 -8.25 0.19
CA ASP A 87 -8.90 -6.86 0.38
C ASP A 87 -9.58 -6.24 1.62
N ASP A 88 -10.52 -6.93 2.27
CA ASP A 88 -11.10 -6.55 3.58
C ASP A 88 -10.20 -7.06 4.72
N VAL A 89 -9.25 -6.21 5.12
CA VAL A 89 -8.20 -6.54 6.11
C VAL A 89 -8.27 -5.72 7.39
N TRP A 90 -9.20 -4.76 7.51
CA TRP A 90 -9.32 -3.90 8.70
C TRP A 90 -9.94 -4.66 9.87
N TYR A 91 -9.31 -4.59 11.05
CA TYR A 91 -9.69 -5.36 12.25
C TYR A 91 -9.88 -6.88 12.02
N LYS A 92 -9.21 -7.47 11.01
CA LYS A 92 -9.26 -8.90 10.76
C LYS A 92 -8.18 -9.65 11.52
N LYS A 93 -8.56 -10.75 12.14
CA LYS A 93 -7.61 -11.70 12.72
C LYS A 93 -6.86 -12.41 11.60
N MET A 94 -5.54 -12.48 11.71
CA MET A 94 -4.70 -13.26 10.81
C MET A 94 -5.12 -14.74 10.83
N GLY A 95 -5.37 -15.31 9.65
CA GLY A 95 -5.65 -16.73 9.47
C GLY A 95 -4.38 -17.54 9.23
N GLU A 96 -4.44 -18.85 9.49
CA GLU A 96 -3.40 -19.84 9.17
C GLU A 96 -3.54 -20.36 7.71
N CYS A 97 -3.57 -19.45 6.73
CA CYS A 97 -3.73 -19.77 5.31
C CYS A 97 -2.99 -18.79 4.38
N ILE A 98 -2.89 -19.16 3.10
CA ILE A 98 -2.32 -18.35 2.01
C ILE A 98 -3.41 -17.82 1.09
N THR A 99 -3.32 -16.56 0.69
CA THR A 99 -4.20 -15.98 -0.33
C THR A 99 -3.85 -16.57 -1.71
N PRO A 100 -4.81 -17.18 -2.44
CA PRO A 100 -4.54 -17.70 -3.77
C PRO A 100 -4.20 -16.55 -4.73
N TYR A 101 -3.32 -16.82 -5.70
CA TYR A 101 -3.12 -15.90 -6.81
C TYR A 101 -4.38 -15.81 -7.68
N PRO A 102 -4.62 -14.66 -8.32
CA PRO A 102 -5.60 -14.58 -9.40
C PRO A 102 -5.30 -15.61 -10.49
N ASP A 103 -6.35 -16.16 -11.09
CA ASP A 103 -6.21 -17.11 -12.19
C ASP A 103 -5.50 -16.46 -13.38
N VAL A 104 -4.66 -17.24 -14.06
CA VAL A 104 -3.92 -16.84 -15.25
C VAL A 104 -4.24 -17.78 -16.41
N SER A 105 -4.13 -17.27 -17.63
CA SER A 105 -4.39 -18.01 -18.85
C SER A 105 -3.16 -18.79 -19.36
N GLY A 106 -1.96 -18.38 -18.97
CA GLY A 106 -0.70 -19.01 -19.38
C GLY A 106 0.35 -19.06 -18.28
N SER A 107 1.27 -20.02 -18.41
CA SER A 107 2.30 -20.31 -17.40
C SER A 107 3.31 -19.18 -17.18
N ASP A 108 3.44 -18.27 -18.14
CA ASP A 108 4.36 -17.12 -18.06
C ASP A 108 3.66 -15.81 -17.66
N GLU A 109 2.32 -15.83 -17.52
CA GLU A 109 1.54 -14.65 -17.17
C GLU A 109 1.71 -14.32 -15.68
N VAL A 110 1.94 -13.04 -15.40
CA VAL A 110 2.05 -12.52 -14.03
C VAL A 110 0.65 -12.43 -13.43
N ALA A 111 0.40 -13.18 -12.36
CA ALA A 111 -0.89 -13.17 -11.70
C ALA A 111 -1.23 -11.78 -11.15
N GLY A 112 -2.46 -11.33 -11.38
CA GLY A 112 -2.87 -9.95 -11.06
C GLY A 112 -2.33 -8.88 -12.03
N GLY A 113 -1.67 -9.30 -13.11
CA GLY A 113 -1.24 -8.45 -14.24
C GLY A 113 0.08 -7.72 -14.04
N GLU A 114 0.74 -7.46 -15.17
CA GLU A 114 2.01 -6.71 -15.20
C GLU A 114 1.81 -5.22 -14.89
N ILE A 115 2.75 -4.63 -14.16
CA ILE A 115 2.75 -3.23 -13.80
C ILE A 115 3.90 -2.53 -14.51
N LYS A 116 3.65 -1.35 -15.08
CA LYS A 116 4.69 -0.54 -15.71
C LYS A 116 5.75 -0.09 -14.68
N PRO A 117 6.99 0.20 -15.11
CA PRO A 117 7.97 0.83 -14.23
C PRO A 117 7.50 2.20 -13.73
N PHE A 118 8.04 2.63 -12.59
CA PHE A 118 7.88 4.01 -12.14
C PHE A 118 8.79 4.93 -12.99
N PRO A 119 8.34 6.13 -13.42
CA PRO A 119 7.10 6.82 -13.06
C PRO A 119 5.89 6.53 -13.96
N GLU A 120 6.04 5.75 -15.04
CA GLU A 120 4.96 5.51 -16.02
C GLU A 120 3.69 4.92 -15.39
N ARG A 121 3.86 3.99 -14.43
CA ARG A 121 2.72 3.41 -13.71
C ARG A 121 1.88 4.42 -12.91
N LEU A 122 2.36 5.63 -12.68
CA LEU A 122 1.55 6.67 -12.04
C LEU A 122 0.26 6.95 -12.80
N TYR A 123 0.26 6.81 -14.13
CA TYR A 123 -0.90 7.12 -14.97
C TYR A 123 -1.33 5.96 -15.87
N ALA A 124 -0.54 4.87 -15.93
CA ALA A 124 -0.98 3.65 -16.59
C ALA A 124 -2.29 3.13 -15.97
N ILE A 125 -3.09 2.45 -16.79
CA ILE A 125 -4.32 1.78 -16.31
C ILE A 125 -3.90 0.61 -15.43
N PRO A 126 -4.29 0.58 -14.15
CA PRO A 126 -3.95 -0.50 -13.23
C PRO A 126 -4.60 -1.82 -13.66
N PRO A 127 -3.88 -2.96 -13.60
CA PRO A 127 -4.42 -4.25 -14.04
C PRO A 127 -5.79 -4.60 -13.45
N ARG A 128 -6.03 -4.31 -12.17
CA ARG A 128 -7.32 -4.61 -11.51
C ARG A 128 -8.51 -3.79 -12.05
N ILE A 129 -8.22 -2.63 -12.65
CA ILE A 129 -9.22 -1.81 -13.33
C ILE A 129 -9.42 -2.35 -14.75
N ALA A 130 -8.34 -2.71 -15.45
CA ALA A 130 -8.42 -3.29 -16.79
C ALA A 130 -9.17 -4.63 -16.82
N SER A 131 -9.01 -5.45 -15.77
CA SER A 131 -9.70 -6.74 -15.62
C SER A 131 -11.16 -6.61 -15.13
N GLY A 132 -11.59 -5.42 -14.70
CA GLY A 132 -12.90 -5.21 -14.08
C GLY A 132 -13.05 -5.87 -12.71
N SER A 133 -11.94 -6.11 -11.99
CA SER A 133 -11.96 -6.80 -10.68
C SER A 133 -12.54 -5.94 -9.56
N ILE A 134 -12.69 -4.63 -9.74
CA ILE A 134 -13.34 -3.74 -8.77
C ILE A 134 -14.75 -3.40 -9.27
N PRO A 135 -15.82 -3.89 -8.62
CA PRO A 135 -17.18 -3.57 -9.00
C PRO A 135 -17.45 -2.06 -9.06
N GLY A 136 -18.07 -1.60 -10.15
CA GLY A 136 -18.44 -0.20 -10.34
C GLY A 136 -17.27 0.76 -10.61
N VAL A 137 -16.05 0.26 -10.84
CA VAL A 137 -14.90 1.05 -11.31
C VAL A 137 -14.63 0.70 -12.77
N THR A 138 -14.51 1.72 -13.62
CA THR A 138 -14.18 1.56 -15.04
C THR A 138 -12.90 2.30 -15.41
N VAL A 139 -12.32 1.96 -16.55
CA VAL A 139 -11.15 2.66 -17.10
C VAL A 139 -11.44 4.15 -17.31
N GLU A 140 -12.64 4.47 -17.80
CA GLU A 140 -13.09 5.84 -18.04
C GLU A 140 -13.15 6.62 -16.72
N SER A 141 -13.76 6.05 -15.67
CA SER A 141 -13.84 6.71 -14.36
C SER A 141 -12.46 7.00 -13.75
N TYR A 142 -11.48 6.12 -13.98
CA TYR A 142 -10.09 6.32 -13.55
C TYR A 142 -9.39 7.42 -14.35
N GLN A 143 -9.63 7.50 -15.66
CA GLN A 143 -9.06 8.56 -16.50
C GLN A 143 -9.66 9.92 -16.17
N GLU A 144 -10.97 9.98 -15.94
CA GLU A 144 -11.67 11.19 -15.49
C GLU A 144 -11.13 11.69 -14.14
N ASP A 145 -10.90 10.79 -13.17
CA ASP A 145 -10.29 11.13 -11.88
C ASP A 145 -8.88 11.73 -12.06
N ASN A 146 -8.05 11.14 -12.93
CA ASN A 146 -6.72 11.67 -13.22
C ASN A 146 -6.76 13.10 -13.78
N ASP A 147 -7.68 13.35 -14.71
CA ASP A 147 -7.80 14.68 -15.33
C ASP A 147 -8.43 15.70 -14.38
N LYS A 148 -9.36 15.26 -13.53
CA LYS A 148 -9.91 16.05 -12.42
C LYS A 148 -8.79 16.48 -11.45
N TRP A 149 -7.97 15.55 -10.99
CA TRP A 149 -6.90 15.86 -10.02
C TRP A 149 -5.79 16.73 -10.58
N LYS A 150 -5.41 16.54 -11.86
CA LYS A 150 -4.48 17.48 -12.54
C LYS A 150 -5.02 18.91 -12.50
N LYS A 151 -6.31 19.11 -12.74
CA LYS A 151 -6.95 20.44 -12.69
C LYS A 151 -6.95 21.01 -11.27
N HIS A 152 -7.37 20.23 -10.27
CA HIS A 152 -7.41 20.69 -8.87
C HIS A 152 -6.02 21.01 -8.32
N VAL A 153 -5.04 20.14 -8.51
CA VAL A 153 -3.67 20.39 -8.04
C VAL A 153 -3.08 21.64 -8.69
N ASN A 154 -3.33 21.87 -9.98
CA ASN A 154 -2.92 23.11 -10.64
C ASN A 154 -3.60 24.35 -10.05
N ALA A 155 -4.85 24.25 -9.60
CA ALA A 155 -5.54 25.34 -8.90
C ALA A 155 -4.95 25.57 -7.50
N TYR A 156 -4.72 24.50 -6.73
CA TYR A 156 -4.11 24.57 -5.39
C TYR A 156 -2.73 25.24 -5.43
N LYS A 157 -1.89 24.88 -6.40
CA LYS A 157 -0.56 25.48 -6.60
C LYS A 157 -0.61 26.98 -6.88
N LYS A 158 -1.64 27.45 -7.58
CA LYS A 158 -1.82 28.89 -7.85
C LYS A 158 -2.18 29.67 -6.59
N ILE A 159 -2.98 29.07 -5.71
CA ILE A 159 -3.43 29.68 -4.45
C ILE A 159 -2.32 29.61 -3.40
N ASN A 160 -1.75 28.42 -3.20
CA ASN A 160 -0.72 28.15 -2.22
C ASN A 160 0.60 27.82 -2.95
N ARG A 161 1.35 28.88 -3.28
CA ARG A 161 2.64 28.76 -3.99
C ARG A 161 3.69 27.95 -3.22
N LEU A 162 3.55 27.77 -1.90
CA LEU A 162 4.46 26.94 -1.09
C LEU A 162 4.50 25.47 -1.57
N THR A 163 3.42 25.02 -2.21
CA THR A 163 3.31 23.70 -2.83
C THR A 163 4.36 23.48 -3.92
N ASP A 164 4.64 24.50 -4.74
CA ASP A 164 5.64 24.42 -5.82
C ASP A 164 7.06 24.75 -5.33
N LEU A 165 7.20 25.48 -4.23
CA LEU A 165 8.49 25.83 -3.63
C LEU A 165 9.13 24.66 -2.86
N GLY A 166 8.46 23.50 -2.77
CA GLY A 166 8.98 22.31 -2.10
C GLY A 166 9.02 22.43 -0.57
N ARG A 167 8.17 23.31 0.00
CA ARG A 167 8.02 23.49 1.45
C ARG A 167 7.36 22.27 2.11
N TYR A 168 6.39 21.66 1.42
CA TYR A 168 5.70 20.46 1.89
C TYR A 168 6.43 19.21 1.40
N ARG A 169 6.79 18.31 2.32
CA ARG A 169 7.45 17.04 2.03
C ARG A 169 6.62 15.85 2.49
N ASN A 170 5.93 15.97 3.61
CA ASN A 170 5.11 14.93 4.20
C ASN A 170 3.63 15.31 4.01
N ILE A 171 2.94 14.68 3.07
CA ILE A 171 1.55 15.01 2.76
C ILE A 171 0.64 13.87 3.22
N MET A 172 -0.47 14.19 3.86
CA MET A 172 -1.57 13.26 4.14
C MET A 172 -2.69 13.49 3.13
N ASP A 173 -3.15 12.43 2.46
CA ASP A 173 -4.37 12.44 1.65
C ASP A 173 -5.42 11.57 2.33
N MET A 174 -6.38 12.20 2.99
CA MET A 174 -7.28 11.55 3.94
C MET A 174 -8.36 10.67 3.28
N ASN A 175 -8.64 10.90 2.00
CA ASN A 175 -9.59 10.11 1.21
C ASN A 175 -9.07 9.99 -0.22
N ALA A 176 -8.13 9.07 -0.42
CA ALA A 176 -7.30 9.05 -1.60
C ALA A 176 -7.99 8.54 -2.87
N GLY A 177 -9.11 7.82 -2.75
CA GLY A 177 -9.77 7.18 -3.90
C GLY A 177 -8.78 6.36 -4.73
N PHE A 178 -8.63 6.70 -6.02
CA PHE A 178 -7.65 6.04 -6.91
C PHE A 178 -6.19 6.52 -6.74
N GLY A 179 -5.89 7.36 -5.75
CA GLY A 179 -4.59 8.00 -5.57
C GLY A 179 -4.30 9.11 -6.58
N GLY A 180 -5.33 9.68 -7.19
CA GLY A 180 -5.21 10.69 -8.26
C GLY A 180 -4.55 11.99 -7.78
N PHE A 181 -4.88 12.46 -6.58
CA PHE A 181 -4.21 13.61 -5.96
C PHE A 181 -2.70 13.37 -5.83
N ALA A 182 -2.30 12.25 -5.22
CA ALA A 182 -0.90 11.89 -5.04
C ALA A 182 -0.16 11.71 -6.38
N ALA A 183 -0.83 11.21 -7.42
CA ALA A 183 -0.25 11.13 -8.76
C ALA A 183 -0.03 12.53 -9.37
N ALA A 184 -1.03 13.41 -9.26
CA ALA A 184 -1.00 14.75 -9.84
C ALA A 184 0.00 15.70 -9.15
N ILE A 185 0.17 15.60 -7.83
CA ILE A 185 1.10 16.44 -7.07
C ILE A 185 2.57 15.97 -7.12
N GLN A 186 2.85 14.84 -7.80
CA GLN A 186 4.13 14.15 -7.77
C GLN A 186 5.35 15.07 -7.85
N ASN A 187 6.25 14.95 -6.86
CA ASN A 187 7.56 15.59 -6.84
C ASN A 187 8.56 14.65 -6.12
N PRO A 188 9.81 14.50 -6.61
CA PRO A 188 10.82 13.65 -5.95
C PRO A 188 11.12 13.99 -4.49
N LYS A 189 10.80 15.21 -4.03
CA LYS A 189 11.07 15.69 -2.66
C LYS A 189 9.92 15.49 -1.67
N LEU A 190 8.76 15.06 -2.16
CA LEU A 190 7.59 14.82 -1.31
C LEU A 190 7.18 13.34 -1.35
N TRP A 191 6.49 12.93 -0.30
CA TRP A 191 5.75 11.68 -0.26
C TRP A 191 4.33 11.98 0.24
N VAL A 192 3.39 11.13 -0.18
CA VAL A 192 1.99 11.22 0.20
C VAL A 192 1.61 9.92 0.91
N MET A 193 1.15 10.02 2.15
CA MET A 193 0.38 8.94 2.79
C MET A 193 -1.02 8.98 2.22
N ASN A 194 -1.41 7.94 1.49
CA ASN A 194 -2.75 7.83 0.93
C ASN A 194 -3.63 7.03 1.87
N VAL A 195 -4.75 7.59 2.32
CA VAL A 195 -5.67 6.89 3.19
C VAL A 195 -6.89 6.45 2.39
N MET A 196 -7.23 5.18 2.54
CA MET A 196 -8.49 4.61 2.08
C MET A 196 -9.41 4.47 3.29
N PRO A 197 -10.42 5.36 3.45
CA PRO A 197 -11.37 5.24 4.54
C PRO A 197 -12.05 3.86 4.52
N THR A 198 -12.15 3.23 5.68
CA THR A 198 -12.78 1.90 5.83
C THR A 198 -14.26 1.90 5.44
N ILE A 199 -14.91 3.06 5.54
CA ILE A 199 -16.31 3.28 5.19
C ILE A 199 -16.53 3.72 3.74
N ALA A 200 -15.46 3.84 2.94
CA ALA A 200 -15.58 4.19 1.53
C ALA A 200 -16.33 3.08 0.77
N GLU A 201 -17.23 3.47 -0.14
CA GLU A 201 -18.05 2.53 -0.93
C GLU A 201 -17.19 1.59 -1.79
N LYS A 202 -16.05 2.08 -2.29
CA LYS A 202 -15.18 1.36 -3.21
C LYS A 202 -13.80 1.18 -2.62
N ASN A 203 -13.42 -0.07 -2.40
CA ASN A 203 -12.07 -0.41 -1.97
C ASN A 203 -11.08 -0.27 -3.13
N THR A 204 -10.28 0.80 -3.10
CA THR A 204 -9.36 1.15 -4.20
C THR A 204 -7.90 1.23 -3.75
N LEU A 205 -7.56 0.74 -2.56
CA LEU A 205 -6.19 0.75 -2.05
C LEU A 205 -5.23 -0.05 -2.94
N GLY A 206 -5.69 -1.17 -3.51
CA GLY A 206 -4.92 -1.94 -4.49
C GLY A 206 -4.50 -1.14 -5.72
N VAL A 207 -5.35 -0.19 -6.15
CA VAL A 207 -5.08 0.74 -7.27
C VAL A 207 -3.94 1.67 -6.90
N ILE A 208 -3.95 2.22 -5.69
CA ILE A 208 -2.91 3.12 -5.17
C ILE A 208 -1.53 2.42 -5.22
N TYR A 209 -1.47 1.16 -4.78
CA TYR A 209 -0.24 0.37 -4.84
C TYR A 209 0.21 0.07 -6.28
N GLU A 210 -0.72 -0.18 -7.21
CA GLU A 210 -0.40 -0.43 -8.63
C GLU A 210 0.19 0.80 -9.31
N ARG A 211 -0.18 1.99 -8.85
CA ARG A 211 0.43 3.26 -9.28
C ARG A 211 1.82 3.50 -8.67
N GLY A 212 2.24 2.64 -7.74
CA GLY A 212 3.51 2.79 -7.03
C GLY A 212 3.47 3.77 -5.89
N ARG A 213 2.29 4.00 -5.30
CA ARG A 213 2.12 4.81 -4.09
C ARG A 213 1.96 3.93 -2.87
N ILE A 214 2.20 4.51 -1.71
CA ILE A 214 1.91 3.88 -0.42
C ILE A 214 0.55 4.36 0.06
N GLY A 215 -0.17 3.50 0.75
CA GLY A 215 -1.39 3.89 1.43
C GLY A 215 -1.75 2.92 2.53
N ILE A 216 -2.80 3.25 3.28
CA ILE A 216 -3.33 2.41 4.34
C ILE A 216 -4.85 2.51 4.38
N TYR A 217 -5.49 1.51 5.00
CA TYR A 217 -6.86 1.68 5.50
C TYR A 217 -6.82 2.44 6.82
N HIS A 218 -7.85 3.27 7.06
CA HIS A 218 -8.04 3.89 8.35
C HIS A 218 -9.50 4.32 8.53
N ASP A 219 -9.95 4.37 9.78
CA ASP A 219 -11.23 4.96 10.17
C ASP A 219 -10.98 6.30 10.87
N TRP A 220 -11.41 7.41 10.27
CA TRP A 220 -11.23 8.76 10.84
C TRP A 220 -12.09 9.04 12.09
N CYS A 221 -12.94 8.10 12.51
CA CYS A 221 -13.53 8.13 13.84
C CYS A 221 -12.56 7.64 14.94
N GLU A 222 -11.35 7.22 14.56
CA GLU A 222 -10.29 6.77 15.45
C GLU A 222 -9.03 7.62 15.26
N GLY A 223 -8.13 7.58 16.24
CA GLY A 223 -6.83 8.26 16.12
C GLY A 223 -5.94 7.58 15.07
N PHE A 224 -5.35 8.36 14.17
CA PHE A 224 -4.43 7.85 13.17
C PHE A 224 -3.12 7.40 13.82
N SER A 225 -2.63 6.22 13.45
CA SER A 225 -1.40 5.65 14.01
C SER A 225 -0.14 6.37 13.51
N THR A 226 0.08 7.58 13.98
CA THR A 226 1.24 8.44 13.68
C THR A 226 1.57 9.36 14.87
N TYR A 227 2.81 9.85 14.88
CA TYR A 227 3.24 10.83 15.86
C TYR A 227 2.52 12.17 15.62
N PRO A 228 2.23 12.95 16.67
CA PRO A 228 1.77 14.33 16.50
C PRO A 228 2.75 15.14 15.62
N ARG A 229 2.23 16.09 14.85
CA ARG A 229 3.03 17.00 14.01
C ARG A 229 3.92 16.26 12.97
N THR A 230 3.35 15.24 12.32
CA THR A 230 4.06 14.43 11.29
C THR A 230 3.99 15.06 9.90
N TYR A 231 2.86 15.68 9.54
CA TYR A 231 2.57 16.10 8.17
C TYR A 231 2.68 17.62 7.99
N ASP A 232 3.20 18.03 6.83
CA ASP A 232 3.33 19.44 6.43
C ASP A 232 2.10 19.92 5.62
N LEU A 233 1.29 19.00 5.12
CA LEU A 233 0.07 19.32 4.39
C LEU A 233 -0.94 18.19 4.60
N ILE A 234 -2.17 18.56 4.95
CA ILE A 234 -3.31 17.64 4.95
C ILE A 234 -4.23 17.99 3.80
N HIS A 235 -4.55 17.00 2.97
CA HIS A 235 -5.54 17.08 1.92
C HIS A 235 -6.75 16.22 2.31
N ALA A 236 -7.93 16.82 2.31
CA ALA A 236 -9.19 16.18 2.68
C ALA A 236 -10.26 16.49 1.63
N HIS A 237 -10.59 15.52 0.78
CA HIS A 237 -11.64 15.66 -0.23
C HIS A 237 -12.84 14.76 0.11
N GLY A 238 -13.98 15.36 0.43
CA GLY A 238 -15.22 14.66 0.77
C GLY A 238 -15.14 13.85 2.06
N VAL A 239 -14.19 14.18 2.96
CA VAL A 239 -14.01 13.45 4.23
C VAL A 239 -15.18 13.72 5.15
N PHE A 240 -15.61 14.96 5.31
CA PHE A 240 -16.70 15.29 6.23
C PHE A 240 -18.03 14.75 5.73
N SER A 241 -18.31 14.83 4.42
CA SER A 241 -19.54 14.21 3.88
C SER A 241 -19.54 12.70 4.01
N LEU A 242 -18.38 12.05 3.83
CA LEU A 242 -18.26 10.60 4.03
C LEU A 242 -18.55 10.19 5.49
N TYR A 243 -18.25 11.04 6.45
CA TYR A 243 -18.36 10.77 7.89
C TYR A 243 -19.57 11.45 8.58
N LYS A 244 -20.43 12.15 7.83
CA LYS A 244 -21.49 13.05 8.33
C LYS A 244 -22.41 12.46 9.42
N ASP A 245 -22.63 11.14 9.41
CA ASP A 245 -23.47 10.44 10.38
C ASP A 245 -22.73 9.27 11.07
N LYS A 246 -21.40 9.32 11.10
CA LYS A 246 -20.53 8.26 11.64
C LYS A 246 -19.80 8.69 12.91
N CYS A 247 -19.27 9.90 12.92
CA CYS A 247 -18.66 10.53 14.10
C CYS A 247 -18.66 12.05 13.96
N ASN A 248 -18.29 12.76 15.02
CA ASN A 248 -18.34 14.22 15.01
C ASN A 248 -17.23 14.79 14.12
N MET A 249 -17.56 15.82 13.35
CA MET A 249 -16.58 16.58 12.58
C MET A 249 -15.45 17.12 13.46
N GLU A 250 -15.77 17.55 14.68
CA GLU A 250 -14.81 18.05 15.66
C GLU A 250 -13.73 17.02 15.99
N ASP A 251 -14.08 15.73 16.08
CA ASP A 251 -13.12 14.65 16.37
C ASP A 251 -12.11 14.51 15.21
N ILE A 252 -12.60 14.59 13.96
CA ILE A 252 -11.74 14.58 12.75
C ILE A 252 -10.85 15.81 12.70
N LEU A 253 -11.38 16.99 13.04
CA LEU A 253 -10.62 18.24 13.08
C LEU A 253 -9.53 18.23 14.17
N LEU A 254 -9.83 17.66 15.35
CA LEU A 254 -8.84 17.46 16.41
C LEU A 254 -7.73 16.52 15.96
N GLU A 255 -8.07 15.47 15.21
CA GLU A 255 -7.07 14.55 14.65
C GLU A 255 -6.22 15.22 13.56
N MET A 256 -6.84 16.03 12.69
CA MET A 256 -6.13 16.89 11.74
C MET A 256 -5.16 17.84 12.44
N ASP A 257 -5.60 18.54 13.50
CA ASP A 257 -4.70 19.38 14.29
C ASP A 257 -3.54 18.53 14.76
N ARG A 258 -3.81 17.45 15.52
CA ARG A 258 -2.81 16.61 16.18
C ARG A 258 -1.67 16.22 15.23
N ILE A 259 -1.97 15.80 14.00
CA ILE A 259 -0.97 15.29 13.06
C ILE A 259 -0.34 16.37 12.16
N LEU A 260 -0.96 17.54 12.01
CA LEU A 260 -0.44 18.67 11.24
C LEU A 260 0.65 19.40 12.01
N ARG A 261 1.76 19.74 11.35
CA ARG A 261 2.81 20.59 11.93
C ARG A 261 2.36 22.04 12.13
N PRO A 262 2.95 22.79 13.08
CA PRO A 262 2.66 24.21 13.22
C PRO A 262 3.00 24.99 11.94
N GLU A 263 2.21 26.01 11.63
CA GLU A 263 2.36 26.90 10.45
C GLU A 263 2.20 26.21 9.08
N ASP A 264 1.79 24.95 9.07
CA ASP A 264 1.53 24.19 7.86
C ASP A 264 0.05 24.25 7.45
N ALA A 265 -0.31 23.64 6.33
CA ALA A 265 -1.59 23.90 5.65
C ALA A 265 -2.54 22.70 5.65
N VAL A 266 -3.84 23.01 5.60
CA VAL A 266 -4.90 22.05 5.30
C VAL A 266 -5.63 22.52 4.04
N ILE A 267 -5.92 21.59 3.13
CA ILE A 267 -6.79 21.79 1.98
C ILE A 267 -7.99 20.87 2.18
N PHE A 268 -9.15 21.43 2.48
CA PHE A 268 -10.41 20.70 2.51
C PHE A 268 -11.30 21.09 1.32
N HIS A 269 -11.93 20.09 0.70
CA HIS A 269 -12.92 20.26 -0.34
C HIS A 269 -14.08 19.30 -0.05
N ASP A 270 -15.23 19.84 0.33
CA ASP A 270 -16.37 19.04 0.77
C ASP A 270 -17.69 19.67 0.31
N GLU A 271 -18.80 18.97 0.52
CA GLU A 271 -20.13 19.50 0.21
C GLU A 271 -20.45 20.73 1.07
N VAL A 272 -21.00 21.77 0.44
CA VAL A 272 -21.27 23.07 1.08
C VAL A 272 -22.15 22.90 2.32
N ASP A 273 -23.21 22.10 2.21
CA ASP A 273 -24.17 21.88 3.30
C ASP A 273 -23.59 21.07 4.46
N THR A 274 -22.46 20.39 4.26
CA THR A 274 -21.76 19.65 5.31
C THR A 274 -20.79 20.54 6.08
N ILE A 275 -20.19 21.56 5.45
CA ILE A 275 -19.22 22.46 6.09
C ILE A 275 -19.90 23.57 6.90
N ILE A 276 -21.12 23.99 6.51
CA ILE A 276 -21.80 25.17 7.08
C ILE A 276 -22.69 24.82 8.30
N ASN A 277 -22.97 23.54 8.54
CA ASN A 277 -23.78 23.05 9.67
C ASN A 277 -22.91 22.49 10.78
#